data_AF-A0A2H6EH31-F1
#
_entry.id   AF-A0A2H6EH31-F1
#
_cell.length_a   1.000
_cell.length_b   1.000
_cell.length_c   1.000
_cell.angle_alpha   90.00
_cell.angle_beta   90.00
_cell.angle_gamma   90.00
#
_symmetry.space_group_name_H-M   'P 1'
#
loop_
_entity.id
_entity.type
_entity.pdbx_description
1 polymer ?
#
loop_
_entity_poly.entity_id
_entity_poly.type
_entity_poly.pdbx_seq_one_letter_code
_entity_poly.pdbx_strand_id
1 'polypeptide(L)' 'MLAPKTHNLILLADKSLLNLNDEQYKHLAILMRYQIEGRYPDEEIQLPSNKEALILYDETKELLEWLMKKL' A
#
# COMPACT_ATOMS: atom_id res chain seq x y z
N MET A 1 10.88 7.05 -18.51
CA MET A 1 10.85 7.69 -17.18
C MET A 1 11.21 6.64 -16.15
N LEU A 2 12.08 6.95 -15.19
CA LEU A 2 12.32 6.07 -14.04
C LEU A 2 11.29 6.43 -12.95
N ALA A 3 10.71 5.41 -12.30
CA ALA A 3 9.80 5.64 -11.19
C ALA A 3 10.48 6.49 -10.10
N PRO A 4 9.78 7.43 -9.46
CA PRO A 4 10.35 8.22 -8.38
C PRO A 4 10.83 7.29 -7.26
N LYS A 5 12.01 7.56 -6.69
CA LYS A 5 12.55 6.81 -5.55
C LYS A 5 11.78 7.17 -4.27
N THR A 6 10.56 6.68 -4.16
CA THR A 6 9.65 6.92 -3.03
C THR A 6 8.90 5.65 -2.68
N HIS A 7 8.59 5.48 -1.40
CA HIS A 7 7.70 4.42 -0.92
C HIS A 7 6.24 4.87 -0.84
N ASN A 8 5.95 6.14 -1.15
CA ASN A 8 4.59 6.65 -1.13
C ASN A 8 3.76 6.01 -2.26
N LEU A 9 3.00 4.97 -1.91
CA LEU A 9 2.20 4.19 -2.84
C LEU A 9 1.08 5.00 -3.48
N ILE A 10 0.51 5.97 -2.75
CA ILE A 10 -0.52 6.88 -3.28
C ILE A 10 0.07 7.77 -4.38
N LEU A 11 1.22 8.39 -4.10
CA LEU A 11 1.91 9.21 -5.08
C LEU A 11 2.35 8.40 -6.32
N LEU A 12 2.73 7.13 -6.13
CA LEU A 12 3.07 6.24 -7.23
C LEU A 12 1.84 5.87 -8.06
N ALA A 13 0.70 5.60 -7.43
CA ALA A 13 -0.57 5.35 -8.10
C ALA A 13 -1.01 6.57 -8.93
N ASP A 14 -0.99 7.77 -8.34
CA ASP A 14 -1.39 9.02 -9.02
C ASP A 14 -0.51 9.36 -10.23
N LYS A 15 0.78 8.99 -10.17
CA LYS A 15 1.74 9.20 -11.27
C LYS A 15 1.73 8.07 -12.30
N SER A 16 1.03 6.98 -12.02
CA SER A 16 0.87 5.89 -12.96
C SER A 16 -0.23 6.21 -13.97
N LEU A 17 -0.26 5.48 -15.08
CA LEU A 17 -1.39 5.51 -16.02
C LEU A 17 -2.45 4.45 -15.66
N LEU A 18 -2.42 3.93 -14.42
CA LEU A 18 -3.33 2.89 -13.96
C LEU A 18 -4.58 3.52 -13.34
N ASN A 19 -5.74 3.06 -13.75
CA ASN A 19 -7.02 3.44 -13.15
C ASN A 19 -7.32 2.51 -11.96
N LEU A 20 -6.71 2.81 -10.80
CA LEU A 20 -7.05 2.12 -9.55
C LEU A 20 -8.45 2.54 -9.10
N ASN A 21 -9.19 1.60 -8.52
CA ASN A 21 -10.48 1.91 -7.89
C ASN A 21 -10.31 2.41 -6.45
N ASP A 22 -11.40 2.92 -5.86
CA ASP A 22 -11.39 3.50 -4.52
C ASP A 22 -10.91 2.52 -3.43
N GLU A 23 -11.28 1.24 -3.53
CA GLU A 23 -10.85 0.22 -2.57
C GLU A 23 -9.35 -0.07 -2.68
N GLN A 24 -8.79 -0.10 -3.90
CA GLN A 24 -7.35 -0.23 -4.10
C GLN A 24 -6.60 0.98 -3.53
N TYR A 25 -7.11 2.21 -3.74
CA TYR A 25 -6.52 3.42 -3.14
C TYR A 25 -6.56 3.38 -1.61
N LYS A 26 -7.70 2.98 -1.04
CA LYS A 26 -7.87 2.82 0.40
C LYS A 26 -6.90 1.77 0.96
N HIS A 27 -6.73 0.65 0.27
CA HIS A 27 -5.77 -0.39 0.64
C HIS A 27 -4.33 0.14 0.65
N LEU A 28 -3.92 0.85 -0.40
CA LEU A 28 -2.61 1.50 -0.45
C LEU A 28 -2.40 2.48 0.70
N ALA A 29 -3.42 3.25 1.07
CA ALA A 29 -3.36 4.19 2.20
C ALA A 29 -3.21 3.47 3.54
N ILE A 30 -3.86 2.31 3.71
CA ILE A 30 -3.71 1.47 4.90
C ILE A 30 -2.29 0.93 4.99
N LEU A 31 -1.73 0.40 3.90
CA LEU A 31 -0.35 -0.09 3.87
C LEU A 31 0.66 1.01 4.19
N MET A 32 0.44 2.23 3.70
CA MET A 32 1.30 3.38 3.99
C MET A 32 1.49 3.66 5.47
N ARG A 33 0.45 3.45 6.29
CA ARG A 33 0.49 3.65 7.75
C ARG A 33 1.50 2.71 8.43
N TYR A 34 1.60 1.47 7.98
CA TYR A 34 2.54 0.49 8.56
C TYR A 34 3.98 0.63 8.06
N GLN A 35 4.23 1.50 7.07
CA GLN A 35 5.59 1.83 6.62
C GLN A 35 6.28 2.91 7.49
N ILE A 36 5.63 3.36 8.55
CA ILE A 36 6.07 4.47 9.40
C ILE A 36 6.90 3.98 10.61
N GLU A 37 6.82 2.69 10.96
CA GLU A 37 7.44 2.12 12.17
C GLU A 37 8.97 2.28 12.26
N GLY A 38 9.66 2.41 11.12
CA GLY A 38 11.11 2.71 11.10
C GLY A 38 11.47 4.20 11.19
N ARG A 39 10.49 5.11 11.14
CA ARG A 39 10.70 6.57 11.01
C ARG A 39 10.26 7.38 12.23
N TYR A 40 9.27 6.92 13.00
CA TYR A 40 8.79 7.62 14.19
C TYR A 40 8.51 6.62 15.33
N PRO A 41 9.52 6.29 16.16
CA PRO A 41 9.35 5.39 17.30
C PRO A 41 8.41 5.96 18.38
N ASP A 42 8.13 7.26 18.33
CA ASP A 42 7.26 7.98 19.27
C ASP A 42 5.79 8.03 18.83
N GLU A 43 5.47 7.63 17.59
CA GLU A 43 4.08 7.52 17.13
C GLU A 43 3.55 6.12 17.44
N GLU A 44 2.57 6.03 18.36
CA GLU A 44 1.87 4.78 18.65
C GLU A 44 0.97 4.40 17.47
N ILE A 45 1.49 3.55 16.58
CA ILE A 45 0.69 2.93 15.54
C ILE A 45 0.01 1.70 16.14
N GLN A 46 -1.32 1.67 16.08
CA GLN A 46 -2.07 0.49 16.43
C GLN A 46 -1.76 -0.63 15.42
N LEU A 47 -1.01 -1.62 15.87
CA LEU A 47 -0.72 -2.82 15.09
C LEU A 47 -2.02 -3.58 14.79
N PRO A 48 -2.14 -4.14 13.57
CA PRO A 48 -3.28 -4.97 13.24
C PRO A 48 -3.25 -6.25 14.09
N SER A 49 -4.42 -6.77 14.43
CA SER A 49 -4.55 -8.14 14.94
C SER A 49 -4.06 -9.15 13.89
N ASN A 50 -3.75 -10.37 14.31
CA ASN A 50 -3.36 -11.44 13.37
C ASN A 50 -4.40 -11.66 12.26
N LYS A 51 -5.69 -11.52 12.58
CA LYS A 51 -6.77 -11.65 11.60
C LYS A 51 -6.74 -10.51 10.58
N GLU A 52 -6.60 -9.28 11.04
CA GLU A 52 -6.48 -8.11 10.17
C GLU A 52 -5.21 -8.16 9.31
N ALA A 53 -4.10 -8.62 9.88
CA ALA A 53 -2.84 -8.80 9.14
C ALA A 53 -2.98 -9.83 8.01
N LEU A 54 -3.68 -10.95 8.26
CA LEU A 54 -3.97 -11.94 7.22
C LEU A 54 -4.87 -11.38 6.11
N ILE A 55 -5.90 -10.62 6.47
CA ILE A 55 -6.77 -9.95 5.49
C ILE A 55 -5.95 -8.99 4.63
N LEU A 56 -5.14 -8.12 5.26
CA LEU A 56 -4.28 -7.19 4.54
C LEU A 56 -3.27 -7.91 3.64
N TYR A 57 -2.74 -9.05 4.07
CA TYR A 57 -1.83 -9.87 3.28
C TYR A 57 -2.52 -10.41 2.03
N ASP A 58 -3.70 -11.00 2.16
CA ASP A 58 -4.46 -11.56 1.04
C ASP A 58 -4.88 -10.46 0.05
N GLU A 59 -5.40 -9.32 0.54
CA GLU A 59 -5.74 -8.15 -0.28
C GLU A 59 -4.51 -7.60 -1.02
N THR A 60 -3.35 -7.58 -0.36
CA THR A 60 -2.09 -7.14 -0.98
C THR A 60 -1.64 -8.09 -2.08
N LYS A 61 -1.81 -9.40 -1.87
CA LYS A 61 -1.51 -10.41 -2.89
C LYS A 61 -2.40 -10.25 -4.12
N GLU A 62 -3.70 -10.07 -3.92
CA GLU A 62 -4.65 -9.83 -5.02
C GLU A 62 -4.31 -8.56 -5.79
N LEU A 63 -3.99 -7.47 -5.09
CA LEU A 63 -3.57 -6.22 -5.72
C LEU A 63 -2.27 -6.39 -6.52
N LEU A 64 -1.29 -7.11 -5.98
CA LEU A 64 -0.03 -7.39 -6.68
C LEU A 64 -0.27 -8.19 -7.97
N GLU A 65 -1.08 -9.25 -7.91
CA GLU A 65 -1.44 -10.05 -9.08
C GLU A 65 -2.18 -9.20 -10.13
N TRP A 66 -3.07 -8.30 -9.69
CA TRP A 66 -3.74 -7.36 -10.59
C TRP A 66 -2.74 -6.42 -11.26
N LEU A 67 -1.81 -5.82 -10.50
CA LEU A 67 -0.79 -4.91 -11.02
C LEU A 67 0.12 -5.61 -12.04
N MET A 68 0.52 -6.84 -11.78
CA MET A 68 1.35 -7.63 -12.70
C MET A 68 0.67 -7.87 -14.06
N LYS A 69 -0.67 -7.95 -14.10
CA LYS A 69 -1.43 -8.10 -15.36
C LYS A 69 -1.52 -6.78 -16.15
N LYS A 70 -1.03 -5.67 -15.61
CA LYS A 70 -1.04 -4.34 -16.25
C LYS A 70 0.35 -3.90 -16.76
N LEU A 71 1.37 -4.74 -16.56
CA LEU A 71 2.72 -4.61 -17.10
C LEU A 71 2.81 -5.35 -18.44
#